data_AF-A0A920MMQ1-F1
#
_entry.id   AF-A0A920MMQ1-F1
#
_cell.length_a   1.000
_cell.length_b   1.000
_cell.length_c   1.000
_cell.angle_alpha   90.00
_cell.angle_beta   90.00
_cell.angle_gamma   90.00
#
_symmetry.space_group_name_H-M   'P 1'
#
loop_
_entity.id
_entity.type
_entity.pdbx_description
1 polymer ?
#
loop_
_entity_poly.entity_id
_entity_poly.type
_entity_poly.pdbx_seq_one_letter_code
_entity_poly.pdbx_strand_id
1 'polypeptide(L)'
;MGNVFDYIFITTLYSMFVLIWLVILGIGKFAPQYLGPVQTFLKLYIGGLLFVRYNPATYKDRTFREFDRKIVFTCSIFLLLSTALIGGIKNRIVKEAAPHVNKTVDTVKDKIGLES
;
A
#
# COMPACT_ATOMS: atom_id res chain seq x y z
N MET A 1 -30.12 13.03 -4.24
CA MET A 1 -29.09 14.03 -4.64
C MET A 1 -27.76 13.56 -4.07
N GLY A 2 -26.81 13.18 -4.93
CA GLY A 2 -25.51 12.65 -4.49
C GLY A 2 -24.79 13.72 -3.68
N ASN A 3 -24.47 13.43 -2.41
CA ASN A 3 -23.72 14.39 -1.63
C ASN A 3 -22.35 14.56 -2.29
N VAL A 4 -21.83 15.78 -2.34
CA VAL A 4 -20.49 16.10 -2.86
C VAL A 4 -19.43 15.17 -2.25
N PHE A 5 -19.65 14.78 -1.00
CA PHE A 5 -18.83 13.80 -0.29
C PHE A 5 -18.81 12.40 -0.93
N ASP A 6 -19.97 11.90 -1.39
CA ASP A 6 -20.07 10.58 -2.03
C ASP A 6 -19.28 10.58 -3.36
N TYR A 7 -19.33 11.71 -4.08
CA TYR A 7 -18.61 11.89 -5.34
C TYR A 7 -17.10 12.00 -5.15
N ILE A 8 -16.65 12.79 -4.17
CA ILE A 8 -15.21 12.91 -3.83
C ILE A 8 -14.66 11.55 -3.40
N PHE A 9 -15.44 10.80 -2.61
CA PHE A 9 -15.03 9.47 -2.15
C PHE A 9 -14.93 8.46 -3.30
N ILE A 10 -15.96 8.36 -4.16
CA ILE A 10 -15.94 7.45 -5.31
C ILE A 10 -14.80 7.81 -6.27
N THR A 11 -14.58 9.10 -6.52
CA THR A 11 -13.48 9.58 -7.39
C THR A 11 -12.11 9.24 -6.80
N THR A 12 -11.93 9.46 -5.50
CA THR A 12 -10.71 9.07 -4.77
C THR A 12 -10.48 7.56 -4.87
N LEU A 13 -11.53 6.77 -4.64
CA LEU A 13 -11.44 5.32 -4.67
C LEU A 13 -11.06 4.80 -6.07
N TYR A 14 -11.68 5.34 -7.13
CA TYR A 14 -11.32 4.99 -8.51
C TYR A 14 -9.88 5.38 -8.83
N SER A 15 -9.42 6.56 -8.40
CA SER A 15 -8.03 6.98 -8.61
C SER A 15 -7.04 6.02 -7.96
N MET A 16 -7.37 5.48 -6.79
CA MET A 16 -6.55 4.49 -6.08
C MET A 16 -6.50 3.15 -6.81
N PHE A 17 -7.62 2.67 -7.35
CA PHE A 17 -7.64 1.48 -8.21
C PHE A 17 -6.83 1.69 -9.50
N VAL A 18 -6.91 2.86 -10.13
CA VAL A 18 -6.09 3.19 -11.31
C VAL A 18 -4.61 3.16 -10.95
N LEU A 19 -4.23 3.69 -9.78
CA LEU A 19 -2.85 3.66 -9.29
C LEU A 19 -2.33 2.23 -9.12
N ILE A 20 -3.14 1.32 -8.56
CA ILE A 20 -2.77 -0.09 -8.40
C ILE A 20 -2.64 -0.80 -9.75
N TRP A 21 -3.54 -0.50 -10.69
CA TRP A 21 -3.47 -1.03 -12.06
C TRP A 21 -2.20 -0.59 -12.77
N LEU A 22 -1.80 0.66 -12.58
CA LEU A 22 -0.59 1.23 -13.16
C LEU A 22 0.69 0.60 -12.56
N VAL A 23 0.68 0.22 -11.27
CA VAL A 23 1.74 -0.58 -10.65
C VAL A 23 1.81 -1.99 -11.27
N ILE A 24 0.67 -2.65 -11.46
CA ILE A 24 0.57 -4.00 -12.05
C ILE A 24 1.02 -4.01 -13.52
N LEU A 25 0.65 -2.99 -14.31
CA LEU A 25 0.95 -2.88 -15.74
C LEU A 25 2.43 -2.67 -16.08
N GLY A 26 3.30 -2.62 -15.08
CA GLY A 26 4.74 -2.78 -15.32
C GLY A 26 5.59 -1.57 -15.01
N ILE A 27 5.02 -0.50 -14.41
CA ILE A 27 5.89 0.46 -13.70
C ILE A 27 6.69 -0.26 -12.60
N GLY A 28 6.15 -1.36 -12.06
CA GLY A 28 6.79 -2.36 -11.18
C GLY A 28 8.24 -2.77 -11.54
N LYS A 29 8.61 -2.76 -12.82
CA LYS A 29 9.97 -3.13 -13.26
C LYS A 29 11.02 -2.04 -13.01
N PHE A 30 10.60 -0.78 -12.79
CA PHE A 30 11.53 0.35 -12.85
C PHE A 30 12.36 0.58 -11.57
N ALA A 31 11.89 0.18 -10.38
CA ALA A 31 12.71 0.09 -9.16
C ALA A 31 11.90 -0.41 -7.93
N PRO A 32 12.37 -1.39 -7.16
CA PRO A 32 11.71 -1.82 -5.91
C PRO A 32 11.57 -0.71 -4.85
N GLN A 33 12.39 0.35 -4.95
CA GLN A 33 12.51 1.38 -3.92
C GLN A 33 11.24 2.22 -3.71
N TYR A 34 10.41 2.43 -4.75
CA TYR A 34 9.20 3.23 -4.59
C TYR A 34 8.02 2.44 -4.02
N LEU A 35 8.03 1.10 -4.08
CA LEU A 35 6.92 0.27 -3.57
C LEU A 35 6.73 0.44 -2.06
N GLY A 36 7.82 0.60 -1.31
CA GLY A 36 7.77 0.82 0.15
C GLY A 36 7.07 2.12 0.53
N PRO A 37 7.57 3.29 0.08
CA PRO A 37 6.96 4.58 0.34
C PRO A 37 5.49 4.66 -0.14
N VAL A 38 5.19 4.12 -1.32
CA VAL A 38 3.82 4.10 -1.86
C VAL A 38 2.88 3.28 -0.95
N GLN A 39 3.30 2.09 -0.52
CA GLN A 39 2.48 1.27 0.39
C GLN A 39 2.23 1.98 1.72
N THR A 40 3.25 2.62 2.29
CA THR A 40 3.15 3.37 3.55
C THR A 40 2.22 4.57 3.41
N PHE A 41 2.37 5.34 2.33
CA PHE A 41 1.50 6.47 2.02
C PHE A 41 0.04 6.04 1.89
N LEU A 42 -0.22 4.92 1.19
CA LEU A 42 -1.55 4.37 0.98
C LEU A 42 -2.22 3.96 2.31
N LYS A 43 -1.45 3.29 3.19
CA LYS A 43 -1.90 2.92 4.54
C LYS A 43 -2.22 4.13 5.39
N LEU A 44 -1.37 5.16 5.38
CA LEU A 44 -1.59 6.40 6.12
C LEU A 44 -2.77 7.18 5.59
N TYR A 45 -2.93 7.27 4.27
CA TYR A 45 -4.06 7.94 3.65
C TYR A 45 -5.39 7.27 4.02
N ILE A 46 -5.49 5.95 3.85
CA ILE A 46 -6.72 5.20 4.13
C ILE A 46 -6.98 5.18 5.65
N GLY A 47 -5.95 4.91 6.46
CA GLY A 47 -6.06 4.93 7.91
C GLY A 47 -6.49 6.31 8.44
N GLY A 48 -5.91 7.39 7.93
CA GLY A 48 -6.28 8.75 8.29
C GLY A 48 -7.69 9.11 7.83
N LEU A 49 -8.08 8.70 6.62
CA LEU A 49 -9.44 8.89 6.11
C LEU A 49 -10.46 8.18 7.01
N LEU A 50 -10.23 6.92 7.36
CA LEU A 50 -11.10 6.18 8.29
C LEU A 50 -11.08 6.83 9.69
N PHE A 51 -9.92 7.27 10.17
CA PHE A 51 -9.79 7.91 11.49
C PHE A 51 -10.61 9.19 11.56
N VAL A 52 -10.48 10.09 10.58
CA VAL A 52 -11.27 11.33 10.51
C VAL A 52 -12.75 11.02 10.34
N ARG A 53 -13.08 10.04 9.50
CA ARG A 53 -14.47 9.71 9.15
C ARG A 53 -15.22 9.06 10.30
N TYR A 54 -14.59 8.14 11.03
CA TYR A 54 -15.21 7.40 12.14
C TYR A 54 -14.80 7.94 13.51
N ASN A 55 -14.22 9.14 13.58
CA ASN A 55 -13.89 9.79 14.83
C ASN A 55 -15.17 9.93 15.69
N PRO A 56 -15.22 9.37 16.92
CA PRO A 56 -16.38 9.47 17.79
C PRO A 56 -16.80 10.91 18.13
N ALA A 57 -15.88 11.88 18.00
CA ALA A 57 -16.19 13.30 18.21
C ALA A 57 -17.11 13.89 17.13
N THR A 58 -17.12 13.33 15.91
CA THR A 58 -17.95 13.80 14.78
C THR A 58 -19.13 12.86 14.51
N TYR A 59 -19.06 11.61 14.96
CA TYR A 59 -20.06 10.56 14.66
C TYR A 59 -21.18 10.38 15.70
N LYS A 60 -21.15 11.14 16.80
CA LYS A 60 -22.01 10.91 17.98
C LYS A 60 -23.51 10.87 17.68
N ASP A 61 -23.96 11.58 16.64
CA ASP A 61 -25.37 11.70 16.27
C ASP A 61 -25.73 11.12 14.88
N ARG A 62 -24.80 10.41 14.21
CA ARG A 62 -25.05 9.81 12.88
C ARG A 62 -25.17 8.30 12.96
N THR A 63 -26.29 7.77 12.48
CA THR A 63 -26.45 6.33 12.22
C THR A 63 -25.46 5.89 11.14
N PHE A 64 -24.80 4.74 11.39
CA PHE A 64 -23.88 4.13 10.44
C PHE A 64 -24.65 3.74 9.16
N ARG A 65 -24.49 4.52 8.09
CA ARG A 65 -25.24 4.32 6.84
C ARG A 65 -24.60 3.20 6.03
N GLU A 66 -25.38 2.64 5.10
CA GLU A 66 -24.86 1.66 4.14
C GLU A 66 -23.66 2.19 3.34
N PHE A 67 -23.62 3.49 3.08
CA PHE A 67 -22.49 4.14 2.41
C PHE A 67 -21.19 4.01 3.22
N ASP A 68 -21.26 4.24 4.52
CA ASP A 68 -20.13 4.09 5.43
C ASP A 68 -19.64 2.63 5.47
N ARG A 69 -20.57 1.67 5.44
CA ARG A 69 -20.25 0.24 5.38
C ARG A 69 -19.51 -0.11 4.08
N LYS A 70 -19.99 0.40 2.94
CA LYS A 70 -19.33 0.21 1.63
C LYS A 70 -17.93 0.82 1.62
N ILE A 71 -17.76 2.03 2.16
CA ILE A 71 -16.46 2.70 2.29
C ILE A 71 -15.44 1.80 3.01
N VAL A 72 -15.76 1.37 4.25
CA VAL A 72 -14.84 0.57 5.07
C VAL A 72 -14.48 -0.73 4.36
N PHE A 73 -15.47 -1.39 3.78
CA PHE A 73 -15.27 -2.65 3.08
C PHE A 73 -14.34 -2.50 1.87
N THR A 74 -14.58 -1.51 1.01
CA THR A 74 -13.75 -1.34 -0.19
C THR A 74 -12.35 -0.84 0.14
N CYS A 75 -12.20 0.05 1.12
CA CYS A 75 -10.88 0.46 1.63
C CYS A 75 -10.09 -0.73 2.19
N SER A 76 -10.75 -1.62 2.92
CA SER A 76 -10.11 -2.82 3.50
C SER A 76 -9.64 -3.78 2.41
N ILE A 77 -10.49 -4.08 1.43
CA ILE A 77 -10.12 -4.92 0.27
C ILE A 77 -8.93 -4.31 -0.47
N PHE A 78 -8.96 -3.01 -0.70
CA PHE A 78 -7.90 -2.33 -1.42
C PHE A 78 -6.57 -2.36 -0.65
N LEU A 79 -6.58 -2.17 0.67
CA LEU A 79 -5.38 -2.32 1.51
C LEU A 79 -4.83 -3.76 1.51
N LEU A 80 -5.71 -4.75 1.55
CA LEU A 80 -5.31 -6.16 1.48
C LEU A 80 -4.68 -6.49 0.12
N LEU A 81 -5.34 -6.09 -0.97
CA LEU A 81 -4.87 -6.35 -2.32
C LEU A 81 -3.53 -5.66 -2.58
N SER A 82 -3.41 -4.38 -2.23
CA SER A 82 -2.16 -3.62 -2.38
C SER A 82 -1.02 -4.25 -1.56
N THR A 83 -1.28 -4.66 -0.32
CA THR A 83 -0.26 -5.29 0.52
C THR A 83 0.16 -6.66 0.00
N ALA A 84 -0.79 -7.49 -0.45
CA ALA A 84 -0.50 -8.79 -1.03
C ALA A 84 0.31 -8.67 -2.33
N LEU A 85 -0.07 -7.75 -3.22
CA LEU A 85 0.64 -7.50 -4.47
C LEU A 85 2.06 -6.98 -4.22
N ILE A 86 2.20 -5.92 -3.42
CA ILE A 86 3.51 -5.31 -3.11
C ILE A 86 4.41 -6.30 -2.37
N GLY A 87 3.87 -7.06 -1.41
CA GLY A 87 4.60 -8.11 -0.72
C GLY A 87 5.04 -9.25 -1.65
N GLY A 88 4.16 -9.68 -2.55
CA GLY A 88 4.47 -10.69 -3.57
C GLY A 88 5.60 -10.24 -4.50
N ILE A 89 5.56 -8.99 -4.96
CA ILE A 89 6.61 -8.38 -5.79
C ILE A 89 7.92 -8.29 -5.02
N LYS A 90 7.89 -7.80 -3.77
CA LYS A 90 9.09 -7.68 -2.92
C LYS A 90 9.77 -9.04 -2.73
N ASN A 91 9.01 -10.09 -2.46
CA ASN A 91 9.57 -11.43 -2.27
C ASN A 91 10.21 -11.99 -3.55
N ARG A 92 9.65 -11.68 -4.73
CA ARG A 92 10.24 -12.06 -6.02
C ARG A 92 11.59 -11.36 -6.23
N ILE A 93 11.64 -10.05 -5.99
CA ILE A 93 12.85 -9.24 -6.15
C ILE A 93 13.95 -9.68 -5.16
N VAL A 94 13.59 -9.91 -3.90
CA VAL A 94 14.56 -10.39 -2.89
C VAL A 94 15.12 -11.75 -3.27
N LYS A 95 14.30 -12.65 -3.81
CA LYS A 95 14.76 -13.98 -4.24
C LYS A 95 15.76 -13.90 -5.40
N GLU A 96 15.58 -12.97 -6.32
CA GLU A 96 16.51 -12.73 -7.43
C GLU A 96 17.76 -11.97 -7.00
N ALA A 97 17.65 -11.05 -6.04
CA ALA A 97 18.77 -10.23 -5.55
C ALA A 97 19.64 -10.91 -4.48
N ALA A 98 19.08 -11.84 -3.69
CA ALA A 98 19.77 -12.55 -2.60
C ALA A 98 21.13 -13.17 -2.98
N PRO A 99 21.28 -13.90 -4.09
CA PRO A 99 22.58 -14.51 -4.43
C PRO A 99 23.65 -13.45 -4.76
N HIS A 100 23.27 -12.34 -5.36
CA HIS A 100 24.21 -11.25 -5.68
C HIS A 100 24.66 -10.50 -4.43
N VAL A 101 23.72 -10.22 -3.51
CA VAL A 101 24.04 -9.55 -2.24
C VAL A 101 24.93 -10.43 -1.37
N ASN A 102 24.62 -11.72 -1.21
CA ASN A 102 25.45 -12.63 -0.41
C ASN A 102 26.86 -12.73 -0.97
N LYS A 103 27.02 -12.87 -2.29
CA LYS A 103 28.34 -12.90 -2.93
C LYS A 103 29.17 -11.65 -2.63
N THR A 104 28.55 -10.47 -2.65
CA THR A 104 29.23 -9.21 -2.28
C THR A 104 29.60 -9.18 -0.81
N VAL A 105 28.70 -9.61 0.09
CA VAL A 105 28.96 -9.67 1.54
C VAL A 105 30.11 -10.61 1.86
N ASP A 106 30.15 -11.80 1.24
CA ASP A 106 31.21 -12.78 1.44
C ASP A 106 32.57 -12.26 0.95
N THR A 107 32.58 -11.58 -0.21
CA THR A 107 33.80 -10.93 -0.73
C THR A 107 34.31 -9.82 0.18
N VAL A 108 33.41 -9.08 0.83
CA VAL A 108 33.79 -8.01 1.76
C VAL A 108 34.33 -8.60 3.07
N LYS A 109 33.73 -9.68 3.59
CA LYS A 109 34.20 -10.39 4.79
C LYS A 109 35.62 -10.93 4.62
N ASP A 110 35.90 -11.54 3.46
CA ASP A 110 37.22 -12.02 3.08
C ASP A 110 38.26 -10.87 3.07
N LYS A 111 37.92 -9.73 2.46
CA LYS A 111 38.81 -8.55 2.41
C LYS A 111 39.12 -7.90 3.76
N ILE A 112 38.24 -8.02 4.74
CA ILE A 112 38.40 -7.40 6.07
C ILE A 112 38.88 -8.39 7.14
N GLY A 113 39.21 -9.63 6.76
CA GLY A 113 39.73 -10.64 7.68
C GLY A 113 38.73 -11.08 8.76
N LEU A 114 37.44 -10.87 8.54
CA LEU A 114 36.36 -11.43 9.37
C LEU A 114 35.95 -12.78 8.78
N GLU A 115 36.90 -13.71 8.70
CA GLU A 115 36.58 -15.12 8.51
C GLU A 115 36.08 -15.69 9.85
N SER A 116 34.94 -16.36 9.83
CA SER A 116 34.51 -17.25 10.92
C SER A 116 35.22 -18.59 10.77
#